data_AF-A0A527GIR1-F1
#
_entry.id   AF-A0A527GIR1-F1
#
_cell.length_a   1.000
_cell.length_b   1.000
_cell.length_c   1.000
_cell.angle_alpha   90.00
_cell.angle_beta   90.00
_cell.angle_gamma   90.00
#
_symmetry.space_group_name_H-M   'P 1'
#
loop_
_entity.id
_entity.type
_entity.pdbx_description
1 polymer ?
#
loop_
_entity_poly.entity_id
_entity_poly.type
_entity_poly.pdbx_seq_one_letter_code
_entity_poly.pdbx_strand_id
1 'polypeptide(L)'
;YNLLEADLARPKVKENDFCGKAKHVEYRAREHQPAMLCTLVMTENVDSKGVARYPVGTMPVMDPKTGETLVDELGRRSFTTSMAYGPTVGKNI
;
A
#
# COMPACT_ATOMS: atom_id res chain seq x y z
N TYR A 1 -0.05 2.76 -9.83
CA TYR A 1 -1.04 3.21 -8.83
C TYR A 1 -1.55 4.59 -9.20
N ASN A 2 -2.72 4.98 -8.70
CA ASN A 2 -3.34 6.30 -8.95
C ASN A 2 -3.55 7.11 -7.65
N LEU A 3 -4.02 8.36 -7.77
CA LEU A 3 -4.19 9.26 -6.61
C LEU A 3 -5.25 8.78 -5.60
N LEU A 4 -6.28 8.05 -6.03
CA LEU A 4 -7.29 7.51 -5.11
C LEU A 4 -6.72 6.33 -4.34
N GLU A 5 -6.00 5.43 -5.02
CA GLU A 5 -5.30 4.30 -4.39
C GLU A 5 -4.25 4.76 -3.36
N ALA A 6 -3.70 5.97 -3.50
CA ALA A 6 -2.72 6.55 -2.59
C ALA A 6 -3.31 7.52 -1.54
N ASP A 7 -4.64 7.68 -1.50
CA ASP A 7 -5.35 8.67 -0.66
C ASP A 7 -4.83 10.13 -0.83
N LEU A 8 -4.46 10.49 -2.06
CA LEU A 8 -4.00 11.82 -2.46
C LEU A 8 -5.02 12.55 -3.34
N ALA A 9 -6.16 11.93 -3.63
CA ALA A 9 -7.18 12.50 -4.49
C ALA A 9 -7.86 13.70 -3.81
N ARG A 10 -7.99 14.80 -4.56
CA ARG A 10 -8.71 15.99 -4.09
C ARG A 10 -10.22 15.83 -4.29
N PRO A 11 -11.06 16.51 -3.49
CA PRO A 11 -12.51 16.46 -3.65
C PRO A 11 -13.04 16.92 -5.02
N LYS A 12 -12.28 17.67 -5.81
CA LYS A 12 -12.67 18.15 -7.14
C LYS A 12 -11.60 17.82 -8.18
N VAL A 13 -12.04 17.62 -9.43
CA VAL A 13 -11.13 17.52 -10.59
C VAL A 13 -10.91 18.93 -11.12
N LYS A 14 -9.67 19.26 -11.51
CA LYS A 14 -9.34 20.58 -12.08
C LYS A 14 -9.95 20.72 -13.48
N GLU A 15 -10.49 21.90 -13.78
CA GLU A 15 -11.13 22.20 -15.08
C GLU A 15 -10.14 22.26 -16.24
N ASN A 16 -8.91 22.75 -16.05
CA ASN A 16 -7.90 22.77 -17.11
C ASN A 16 -7.55 21.34 -17.56
N ASP A 17 -7.17 21.20 -18.83
CA ASP A 17 -6.64 19.94 -19.33
C ASP A 17 -5.21 19.74 -18.83
N PHE A 18 -4.97 18.63 -18.14
CA PHE A 18 -3.67 18.27 -17.57
C PHE A 18 -3.32 16.84 -17.97
N CYS A 19 -2.03 16.52 -18.00
CA CYS A 19 -1.56 15.19 -18.38
C CYS A 19 -2.21 14.12 -17.49
N GLY A 20 -2.92 13.18 -18.12
CA GLY A 20 -3.63 12.11 -17.42
C GLY A 20 -5.03 12.46 -16.88
N LYS A 21 -5.60 13.62 -17.21
CA LYS A 21 -6.95 14.03 -16.76
C LYS A 21 -8.03 13.01 -17.10
N ALA A 22 -8.08 12.54 -18.35
CA ALA A 22 -9.07 11.55 -18.78
C ALA A 22 -9.00 10.27 -17.93
N LYS A 23 -7.79 9.74 -17.70
CA LYS A 23 -7.58 8.57 -16.84
C LYS A 23 -7.92 8.83 -15.38
N HIS A 24 -7.62 10.02 -14.86
CA HIS A 24 -8.00 10.38 -13.49
C HIS A 24 -9.53 10.39 -13.30
N VAL A 25 -10.29 10.88 -14.30
CA VAL A 25 -11.76 10.83 -14.29
C VAL A 25 -12.26 9.37 -14.35
N GLU A 26 -11.66 8.52 -15.19
CA GLU A 26 -11.99 7.09 -15.24
C GLU A 26 -11.74 6.40 -13.87
N TYR A 27 -10.60 6.65 -13.23
CA TYR A 27 -10.30 6.07 -11.91
C TYR A 27 -11.30 6.51 -10.85
N ARG A 28 -11.70 7.78 -10.86
CA ARG A 28 -12.65 8.34 -9.91
C ARG A 28 -14.06 7.79 -10.07
N ALA A 29 -14.44 7.36 -11.27
CA ALA A 29 -15.75 6.80 -11.55
C ALA A 29 -15.91 5.34 -11.10
N ARG A 30 -14.83 4.67 -10.66
CA ARG A 30 -14.89 3.30 -10.15
C ARG A 30 -15.64 3.28 -8.81
N GLU A 31 -16.48 2.26 -8.63
CA GLU A 31 -17.17 2.01 -7.37
C GLU A 31 -16.18 1.72 -6.23
N HIS A 32 -15.15 0.92 -6.54
CA HIS A 32 -14.05 0.60 -5.62
C HIS A 32 -12.70 0.75 -6.33
N GLN A 33 -11.69 1.18 -5.57
CA GLN A 33 -10.32 1.11 -6.06
C GLN A 33 -9.75 -0.30 -5.83
N PRO A 34 -8.93 -0.82 -6.77
CA PRO A 34 -8.38 -2.17 -6.68
C PRO A 34 -7.47 -2.37 -5.47
N ALA A 35 -6.78 -1.30 -5.06
CA ALA A 35 -5.77 -1.31 -4.02
C ALA A 35 -5.82 0.00 -3.23
N MET A 36 -5.36 -0.04 -1.99
CA MET A 36 -5.22 1.13 -1.13
C MET A 36 -3.85 1.14 -0.46
N LEU A 37 -3.23 2.31 -0.41
CA LEU A 37 -2.06 2.56 0.41
C LEU A 37 -2.49 2.54 1.88
N CYS A 38 -1.87 1.64 2.63
CA CYS A 38 -2.15 1.46 4.05
C CYS A 38 -0.88 1.66 4.87
N THR A 39 -1.06 2.08 6.11
CA THR A 39 0.00 2.08 7.13
C THR A 39 -0.10 0.80 7.93
N LEU A 40 0.99 0.03 8.00
CA LEU A 40 1.07 -1.20 8.79
C LEU A 40 1.96 -0.96 10.00
N VAL A 41 1.77 -1.73 11.06
CA VAL A 41 2.66 -1.70 12.23
C VAL A 41 3.16 -3.13 12.44
N MET A 42 4.48 -3.29 12.56
CA MET A 42 5.05 -4.59 12.87
C MET A 42 4.82 -4.92 14.35
N THR A 43 3.89 -5.84 14.63
CA THR A 43 3.53 -6.25 15.99
C THR A 43 4.62 -7.09 16.64
N GLU A 44 5.15 -8.04 15.87
CA GLU A 44 6.18 -9.02 16.25
C GLU A 44 7.18 -9.19 15.09
N ASN A 45 8.42 -9.55 15.43
CA ASN A 45 9.50 -9.63 14.44
C ASN A 45 10.52 -10.72 14.72
N VAL A 46 10.20 -11.65 15.63
CA VAL A 46 11.07 -12.76 15.98
C VAL A 46 10.64 -13.98 15.18
N ASP A 47 11.57 -14.56 14.42
CA ASP A 47 11.28 -15.77 13.64
C ASP A 47 11.17 -17.02 14.52
N SER A 48 10.79 -18.15 13.92
CA SER A 48 10.62 -19.42 14.64
C SER A 48 11.90 -19.99 15.28
N LYS A 49 13.07 -19.40 14.98
CA LYS A 49 14.36 -19.75 15.59
C LYS A 49 14.78 -18.75 16.68
N GLY A 50 13.94 -17.79 17.03
CA GLY A 50 14.25 -16.77 18.02
C GLY A 50 15.08 -15.60 17.50
N VAL A 51 15.26 -15.46 16.17
CA VAL A 51 16.07 -14.38 15.59
C VAL A 51 15.18 -13.19 15.26
N ALA A 52 15.55 -12.00 15.75
CA ALA A 52 14.90 -10.76 15.37
C ALA A 52 15.19 -10.41 13.90
N ARG A 53 14.13 -10.24 13.12
CA ARG A 53 14.15 -9.80 11.72
C ARG A 53 13.59 -8.40 11.63
N TYR A 54 14.18 -7.56 10.78
CA TYR A 54 13.73 -6.19 10.61
C TYR A 54 13.35 -5.95 9.15
N PRO A 55 12.34 -5.11 8.89
CA PRO A 55 11.88 -4.82 7.54
C PRO A 55 13.00 -4.16 6.72
N VAL A 56 13.23 -4.64 5.49
CA VAL A 56 14.22 -4.07 4.56
C VAL A 56 13.68 -4.10 3.13
N GLY A 57 13.84 -2.99 2.40
CA GLY A 57 13.56 -2.91 0.97
C GLY A 57 12.07 -2.99 0.63
N THR A 58 11.73 -3.80 -0.38
CA THR A 58 10.34 -4.02 -0.79
C THR A 58 9.92 -5.42 -0.37
N MET A 59 8.92 -5.52 0.50
CA MET A 59 8.46 -6.80 1.03
C MET A 59 7.04 -7.09 0.56
N PRO A 60 6.72 -8.33 0.16
CA PRO A 60 5.35 -8.69 -0.21
C PRO A 60 4.45 -8.74 1.03
N VAL A 61 3.20 -8.32 0.88
CA VAL A 61 2.16 -8.53 1.90
C VAL A 61 1.52 -9.89 1.65
N MET A 62 1.62 -10.77 2.64
CA MET A 62 1.27 -12.19 2.49
C MET A 62 -0.07 -12.50 3.16
N ASP A 63 -0.86 -13.38 2.55
CA ASP A 63 -1.97 -14.04 3.23
C ASP A 63 -1.41 -15.14 4.15
N PRO A 64 -1.62 -15.06 5.48
CA PRO A 64 -1.10 -16.04 6.41
C PRO A 64 -1.69 -17.44 6.23
N LYS A 65 -2.88 -17.58 5.59
CA LYS A 65 -3.53 -18.87 5.38
C LYS A 65 -2.95 -19.62 4.19
N THR A 66 -2.64 -18.92 3.10
CA THR A 66 -2.17 -19.53 1.85
C THR A 66 -0.65 -19.46 1.71
N GLY A 67 0.00 -18.49 2.37
CA GLY A 67 1.42 -18.20 2.16
C GLY A 67 1.69 -17.54 0.81
N GLU A 68 0.66 -17.02 0.12
CA GLU A 68 0.80 -16.30 -1.14
C GLU A 68 0.77 -14.78 -0.93
N THR A 69 1.39 -14.04 -1.86
CA THR A 69 1.30 -12.57 -1.86
C THR A 69 -0.10 -12.15 -2.28
N LEU A 70 -0.68 -11.17 -1.59
CA LEU A 70 -1.97 -10.59 -1.98
C LEU A 70 -1.86 -9.95 -3.37
N VAL A 71 -2.86 -10.18 -4.21
CA VAL A 71 -2.95 -9.64 -5.59
C VAL A 71 -4.30 -8.95 -5.75
N ASP A 72 -4.30 -7.74 -6.30
CA ASP A 72 -5.54 -7.00 -6.59
C ASP A 72 -6.26 -7.48 -7.86
N GLU A 73 -7.46 -6.96 -8.11
CA GLU A 73 -8.27 -7.26 -9.30
C GLU A 73 -7.60 -6.92 -10.64
N LEU A 74 -6.53 -6.10 -10.65
CA LEU A 74 -5.75 -5.78 -11.84
C LEU A 74 -4.48 -6.66 -11.98
N GLY A 75 -4.32 -7.66 -11.11
CA GLY A 75 -3.17 -8.58 -11.14
C GLY A 75 -1.90 -8.00 -10.52
N ARG A 76 -1.97 -6.90 -9.76
CA ARG A 76 -0.81 -6.27 -9.12
C ARG A 76 -0.61 -6.82 -7.72
N ARG A 77 0.63 -7.13 -7.35
CA ARG A 77 0.99 -7.62 -6.00
C ARG A 77 0.96 -6.49 -4.98
N SER A 78 0.55 -6.80 -3.76
CA SER A 78 0.67 -5.90 -2.60
C SER A 78 2.06 -5.98 -1.99
N PHE A 79 2.65 -4.82 -1.69
CA PHE A 79 4.00 -4.71 -1.14
C PHE A 79 4.18 -3.45 -0.28
N THR A 80 5.21 -3.46 0.57
CA THR A 80 5.64 -2.28 1.34
C THR A 80 6.37 -1.28 0.43
N THR A 81 5.95 -0.01 0.50
CA THR A 81 6.55 1.08 -0.29
C THR A 81 7.67 1.79 0.46
N SER A 82 7.54 1.92 1.79
CA SER A 82 8.51 2.54 2.70
C SER A 82 8.31 1.98 4.10
N MET A 83 9.38 1.89 4.89
CA MET A 83 9.30 1.54 6.32
C MET A 83 10.28 2.38 7.13
N ALA A 84 9.94 2.65 8.39
CA ALA A 84 10.81 3.32 9.34
C ALA A 84 10.53 2.87 10.78
N TYR A 85 11.53 2.98 11.65
CA TYR A 85 11.30 2.84 13.08
C TYR A 85 10.77 4.16 13.64
N GLY A 86 9.59 4.13 14.28
CA GLY A 86 9.00 5.27 14.97
C GLY A 86 9.37 5.25 16.46
N PRO A 87 10.32 6.06 16.95
CA PRO A 87 10.79 5.97 18.32
C PRO A 87 9.70 6.29 19.36
N THR A 88 8.78 7.19 19.02
CA THR A 88 7.65 7.56 19.87
C THR A 88 6.70 6.40 20.13
N VAL A 89 6.52 5.51 19.16
CA VAL A 89 5.64 4.34 19.28
C VAL A 89 6.40 3.05 19.60
N GLY A 90 7.75 3.08 19.55
CA GLY A 90 8.60 1.93 19.82
C GLY A 90 8.43 0.78 18.81
N LYS A 91 8.01 1.08 17.58
CA LYS A 91 7.65 0.07 16.56
C LYS A 91 8.14 0.47 15.17
N ASN A 92 8.34 -0.52 14.30
CA ASN A 92 8.49 -0.28 12.87
C ASN A 92 7.12 -0.11 12.23
N ILE A 93 7.01 0.90 11.38
CA ILE A 93 5.81 1.30 10.63
C ILE A 93 6.19 1.30 9.15
#